data_AF-A0A3N5FYU7-F1
#
_entry.id   AF-A0A3N5FYU7-F1
#
_cell.length_a   1.000
_cell.length_b   1.000
_cell.length_c   1.000
_cell.angle_alpha   90.00
_cell.angle_beta   90.00
_cell.angle_gamma   90.00
#
_symmetry.space_group_name_H-M   'P 1'
#
loop_
_entity.id
_entity.type
_entity.pdbx_description
1 polymer ?
#
loop_
_entity_poly.entity_id
_entity_poly.type
_entity_poly.pdbx_seq_one_letter_code
_entity_poly.pdbx_strand_id
1 'polypeptide(L)' 'MKKDDKKLIHKALDGEANQSETKKLQQKLESDGRMRSEFEQLKQVVKDTTRIRIDVPQDFTKKVLDETKRMRKPKA' A
#
# COMPACT_ATOMS: atom_id res chain seq x y z
N MET A 1 -5.30 -14.91 18.00
CA MET A 1 -4.38 -13.92 17.41
C MET A 1 -4.24 -12.74 18.37
N LYS A 2 -3.03 -12.21 18.60
CA LYS A 2 -2.83 -11.11 19.55
C LYS A 2 -3.22 -9.77 18.92
N LYS A 3 -3.55 -8.77 19.75
CA LYS A 3 -3.91 -7.42 19.29
C LYS A 3 -2.80 -6.78 18.44
N ASP A 4 -1.54 -7.05 18.80
CA ASP A 4 -0.37 -6.53 18.09
C ASP A 4 -0.20 -7.16 16.71
N ASP A 5 -0.63 -8.41 16.53
CA ASP A 5 -0.57 -9.12 15.24
C ASP A 5 -1.56 -8.50 14.25
N LYS A 6 -2.78 -8.19 14.71
CA LYS A 6 -3.78 -7.44 13.92
C LYS A 6 -3.24 -6.09 13.50
N LYS A 7 -2.67 -5.33 14.44
CA LYS A 7 -2.10 -4.01 14.15
C LYS A 7 -0.97 -4.09 13.11
N LEU A 8 -0.14 -5.13 13.19
CA LEU A 8 0.95 -5.35 12.24
C LEU A 8 0.43 -5.70 10.84
N ILE A 9 -0.63 -6.51 10.74
CA ILE A 9 -1.30 -6.82 9.48
C ILE A 9 -1.86 -5.54 8.83
N HIS A 10 -2.60 -4.71 9.58
CA HIS A 10 -3.19 -3.49 9.05
C HIS A 10 -2.12 -2.52 8.54
N LYS A 11 -1.09 -2.23 9.35
CA LYS A 11 0.05 -1.39 8.93
C LYS A 11 0.70 -1.89 7.64
N ALA A 12 0.84 -3.21 7.47
CA ALA A 12 1.44 -3.77 6.27
C ALA A 12 0.55 -3.62 5.04
N LEU A 13 -0.77 -3.71 5.21
CA LEU A 13 -1.74 -3.50 4.14
C LEU A 13 -1.84 -2.03 3.74
N ASP A 14 -1.70 -1.12 4.69
CA ASP A 14 -1.71 0.33 4.47
C ASP A 14 -0.38 0.85 3.91
N GLY A 15 0.66 0.01 3.83
CA GLY A 15 2.00 0.40 3.36
C GLY A 15 2.82 1.20 4.39
N GLU A 16 2.38 1.24 5.65
CA GLU A 16 3.01 1.97 6.76
C GLU A 16 4.02 1.13 7.55
N ALA A 17 4.10 -0.19 7.27
CA ALA A 17 5.03 -1.08 7.93
C ALA A 17 6.47 -0.82 7.48
N ASN A 18 7.38 -0.63 8.46
CA ASN A 18 8.81 -0.51 8.17
C ASN A 18 9.45 -1.88 7.87
N GLN A 19 10.70 -1.89 7.41
CA GLN A 19 11.39 -3.13 7.01
C GLN A 19 11.48 -4.19 8.13
N SER A 20 11.65 -3.77 9.38
CA SER A 20 11.72 -4.67 10.53
C SER A 20 10.35 -5.29 10.84
N GLU A 21 9.31 -4.46 10.83
CA GLU A 21 7.91 -4.87 10.97
C GLU A 21 7.50 -5.85 9.86
N THR A 22 7.89 -5.59 8.61
CA THR A 22 7.62 -6.47 7.46
C THR A 22 8.30 -7.83 7.62
N LYS A 23 9.58 -7.88 8.01
CA LYS A 23 10.28 -9.15 8.28
C LYS A 23 9.61 -9.93 9.40
N LYS A 24 9.21 -9.25 10.48
CA LYS A 24 8.51 -9.87 11.61
C LYS A 24 7.14 -10.42 11.21
N LEU A 25 6.42 -9.69 10.36
CA LEU A 25 5.15 -10.15 9.81
C LEU A 25 5.37 -11.41 8.95
N GLN A 26 6.35 -11.39 8.06
CA GLN A 26 6.66 -12.53 7.18
C GLN A 26 6.93 -13.82 7.98
N GLN A 27 7.77 -13.75 9.01
CA GLN A 27 8.05 -14.90 9.90
C GLN A 27 6.78 -15.43 10.59
N LYS A 28 5.86 -14.54 10.97
CA LYS A 28 4.59 -14.94 11.59
C LYS A 28 3.62 -15.56 10.59
N LEU A 29 3.55 -15.04 9.36
CA LEU A 29 2.73 -15.63 8.30
C LEU A 29 3.25 -17.02 7.91
N GLU A 30 4.56 -17.25 7.96
CA GLU A 30 5.16 -18.57 7.70
C GLU A 30 4.85 -19.58 8.82
N SER A 31 4.80 -19.14 10.08
CA SER A 31 4.60 -19.99 11.25
C SER A 31 3.13 -20.18 11.67
N ASP A 32 2.23 -19.24 11.38
CA ASP A 32 0.81 -19.32 11.73
C ASP A 32 -0.07 -19.27 10.46
N GLY A 33 -0.58 -20.44 10.07
CA GLY A 33 -1.46 -20.59 8.92
C GLY A 33 -2.78 -19.83 9.03
N ARG A 34 -3.31 -19.61 10.25
CA ARG A 34 -4.54 -18.81 10.42
C ARG A 34 -4.28 -17.34 10.15
N MET A 35 -3.15 -16.84 10.66
CA MET A 35 -2.72 -15.47 10.40
C MET A 35 -2.46 -15.22 8.92
N ARG A 36 -1.90 -16.21 8.21
CA ARG A 36 -1.72 -16.19 6.76
C ARG A 36 -3.04 -16.04 6.02
N SER A 37 -4.03 -16.89 6.33
CA SER A 37 -5.34 -16.82 5.70
C SER A 37 -6.04 -15.48 5.95
N GLU A 38 -5.95 -14.93 7.17
CA GLU A 38 -6.54 -13.62 7.48
C GLU A 38 -5.85 -12.49 6.70
N PHE A 39 -4.51 -12.50 6.63
CA PHE A 39 -3.75 -11.54 5.83
C PHE A 39 -4.10 -11.60 4.35
N GLU A 40 -4.22 -12.79 3.76
CA GLU A 40 -4.59 -12.98 2.36
C GLU A 40 -6.02 -12.49 2.06
N GLN A 41 -6.97 -12.80 2.94
CA GLN A 41 -8.35 -12.31 2.82
C GLN A 41 -8.41 -10.78 2.85
N LEU A 42 -7.73 -10.16 3.82
CA LEU A 42 -7.70 -8.70 3.94
C LEU A 42 -6.99 -8.05 2.75
N LYS A 43 -5.89 -8.64 2.27
CA LYS A 43 -5.19 -8.19 1.07
C LYS A 43 -6.10 -8.19 -0.17
N GLN A 44 -6.93 -9.22 -0.31
CA GLN A 44 -7.90 -9.30 -1.40
C GLN A 44 -8.96 -8.20 -1.29
N VAL A 45 -9.51 -7.95 -0.09
CA VAL A 45 -10.46 -6.85 0.15
C VAL A 45 -9.84 -5.48 -0.17
N VAL A 46 -8.60 -5.24 0.25
CA VAL A 46 -7.88 -4.00 -0.08
C VAL A 46 -7.77 -3.84 -1.59
N LYS A 47 -7.35 -4.89 -2.32
CA LYS A 47 -7.23 -4.87 -3.78
C LYS A 47 -8.57 -4.58 -4.48
N ASP A 48 -9.65 -5.14 -3.97
CA ASP A 48 -10.99 -4.94 -4.54
C ASP A 48 -11.54 -3.55 -4.24
N THR A 49 -11.21 -2.97 -3.08
CA THR A 49 -11.55 -1.58 -2.74
C THR A 49 -10.67 -0.54 -3.43
N THR A 50 -9.39 -0.85 -3.74
CA THR A 50 -8.53 0.05 -4.54
C THR A 50 -8.92 0.10 -6.02
N ARG A 51 -9.76 -0.82 -6.49
CA ARG A 51 -10.26 -0.86 -7.88
C ARG A 51 -11.33 0.19 -8.20
N ILE A 52 -11.58 1.15 -7.32
CA ILE A 52 -12.34 2.34 -7.67
C ILE A 52 -11.55 3.07 -8.75
N ARG A 53 -11.95 2.88 -10.02
CA ARG A 53 -11.42 3.64 -11.15
C ARG A 53 -11.81 5.09 -10.94
N ILE A 54 -10.82 5.89 -10.60
CA ILE A 54 -10.93 7.34 -10.75
C ILE A 54 -10.69 7.58 -12.24
N ASP A 55 -11.74 7.95 -12.97
CA ASP A 55 -11.61 8.38 -14.36
C ASP A 55 -10.83 9.69 -14.36
N VAL A 56 -9.53 9.57 -14.63
CA VAL A 56 -8.63 10.70 -14.72
C VAL A 56 -8.90 11.40 -16.06
N PRO A 57 -9.14 12.72 -16.09
CA PRO A 57 -9.31 13.45 -17.34
C PRO A 57 -8.14 13.18 -18.30
N GLN A 58 -8.42 13.02 -19.60
CA GLN A 58 -7.40 12.69 -20.62
C GLN A 58 -6.19 13.65 -20.58
N ASP A 59 -6.42 14.92 -20.21
CA ASP A 59 -5.39 15.95 -20.14
C ASP A 59 -4.62 16.00 -18.81
N PHE A 60 -4.99 15.22 -17.80
CA PHE A 60 -4.36 15.26 -16.48
C PHE A 60 -2.88 14.92 -16.55
N THR A 61 -2.52 13.84 -17.25
CA THR A 61 -1.12 13.43 -17.43
C THR A 61 -0.32 14.52 -18.13
N LYS A 62 -0.92 15.20 -19.12
CA LYS A 62 -0.29 16.32 -19.83
C LYS A 62 -0.05 17.51 -18.90
N LYS A 63 -1.06 17.89 -18.10
CA LYS A 63 -0.94 18.98 -17.10
C LYS A 63 0.12 18.69 -16.04
N VAL A 64 0.13 17.49 -15.47
CA VAL A 64 1.12 17.07 -14.46
C VAL A 64 2.53 17.07 -15.03
N LEU A 65 2.71 16.60 -16.27
CA LEU A 65 4.00 16.63 -16.96
C LEU A 65 4.49 18.05 -17.24
N ASP A 66 3.60 18.94 -17.68
CA ASP A 66 3.94 20.34 -17.93
C ASP A 66 4.31 21.08 -16.63
N GLU A 67 3.59 20.79 -15.55
CA GLU A 67 3.84 21.37 -14.24
C GLU A 67 5.15 20.86 -13.59
N THR A 68 5.42 19.55 -13.66
CA THR A 68 6.71 19.00 -13.21
C THR A 68 7.89 19.51 -14.03
N LYS A 69 7.73 19.73 -15.35
CA LYS A 69 8.75 20.38 -16.18
C LYS A 69 8.98 21.85 -15.80
N ARG A 70 7.92 22.60 -15.47
CA ARG A 70 8.03 23.98 -14.99
C ARG A 70 8.76 24.06 -13.65
N MET A 71 8.48 23.14 -12.72
CA MET A 71 9.16 23.08 -11.42
C MET A 71 10.64 22.63 -11.52
N ARG A 72 11.00 21.84 -12.54
CA ARG A 72 12.39 21.40 -12.77
C ARG A 72 13.27 22.41 -13.49
N LYS A 73 12.71 23.49 -14.07
CA LYS A 73 13.54 24.56 -14.61
C LYS A 73 14.09 25.37 -13.44
N PRO A 74 15.41 25.44 -13.24
CA PRO A 74 15.97 26.39 -12.28
C PRO A 74 15.51 27.78 -12.69
N LYS A 75 15.06 28.58 -11.71
CA LYS A 75 14.91 30.03 -11.91
C LYS A 75 16.27 30.55 -12.36
N ALA A 76 16.35 30.98 -13.62
CA ALA A 76 17.46 31.79 -14.11
C ALA A 76 17.41 33.17 -13.47
#